data_AF-A0A821KNY1-F1
#
_entry.id   AF-A0A821KNY1-F1
#
_cell.length_a   1.000
_cell.length_b   1.000
_cell.length_c   1.000
_cell.angle_alpha   90.00
_cell.angle_beta   90.00
_cell.angle_gamma   90.00
#
_symmetry.space_group_name_H-M   'P 1'
#
loop_
_entity.id
_entity.type
_entity.pdbx_description
1 polymer ?
#
loop_
_entity_poly.entity_id
_entity_poly.type
_entity_poly.pdbx_seq_one_letter_code
_entity_poly.pdbx_strand_id
1 'polypeptide(L)'
;PYAQIGFINQSQRTEVIQKTLCPTWDQTLIFSNVELYGEPNEIYHDPPYVLIELFDKDEYGLPDFLGRVQCSPIVRLIPDEINPISKLKWFQVKRGKDNAGELLAAFELFLLPEIDNEKKMPPYPSKRSSLFIVPDLIRPELVRTGIEVFFLYLFNQ
;
A
#
# COMPACT_ATOMS: atom_id res chain seq x y z
N PRO A 1 -10.97 -2.00 9.53
CA PRO A 1 -9.53 -2.26 9.21
C PRO A 1 -8.71 -1.03 8.77
N TYR A 2 -7.40 -1.06 9.06
CA TYR A 2 -6.37 -0.13 8.55
C TYR A 2 -5.07 -0.90 8.23
N ALA A 3 -4.20 -0.29 7.42
CA ALA A 3 -2.85 -0.80 7.17
C ALA A 3 -1.82 0.09 7.86
N GLN A 4 -0.84 -0.51 8.52
CA GLN A 4 0.35 0.13 9.05
C GLN A 4 1.56 -0.25 8.18
N ILE A 5 2.25 0.75 7.67
CA ILE A 5 3.36 0.59 6.73
C ILE A 5 4.63 1.03 7.45
N GLY A 6 5.60 0.14 7.53
CA GLY A 6 6.94 0.40 8.04
C GLY A 6 7.97 0.38 6.93
N PHE A 7 8.85 1.37 6.91
CA PHE A 7 10.00 1.41 6.02
C PHE A 7 11.18 2.09 6.74
N ILE A 8 12.28 1.34 6.89
CA ILE A 8 13.49 1.78 7.62
C ILE A 8 13.16 2.22 9.05
N ASN A 9 13.24 3.52 9.34
CA ASN A 9 13.02 4.13 10.65
C ASN A 9 11.69 4.88 10.72
N GLN A 10 10.86 4.79 9.68
CA GLN A 10 9.59 5.50 9.59
C GLN A 10 8.42 4.52 9.54
N SER A 11 7.28 4.98 10.09
CA SER A 11 6.02 4.26 9.99
C SER A 11 4.87 5.24 9.73
N GLN A 12 3.95 4.85 8.86
CA GLN A 12 2.70 5.56 8.62
C GLN A 12 1.53 4.58 8.60
N ARG A 13 0.30 5.08 8.64
CA ARG A 13 -0.89 4.24 8.54
C ARG A 13 -1.92 4.85 7.61
N THR A 14 -2.74 4.00 7.00
CA THR A 14 -3.93 4.44 6.29
C THR A 14 -5.01 4.89 7.26
N GLU A 15 -6.05 5.54 6.73
CA GLU A 15 -7.29 5.73 7.48
C GLU A 15 -7.92 4.39 7.86
N VAL A 16 -8.72 4.43 8.92
CA VAL A 16 -9.52 3.29 9.36
C VAL A 16 -10.84 3.31 8.59
N ILE A 17 -11.13 2.23 7.85
CA ILE A 17 -12.45 2.04 7.24
C ILE A 17 -13.30 1.21 8.18
N GLN A 18 -14.50 1.69 8.48
CA GLN A 18 -15.45 1.00 9.36
C GLN A 18 -16.36 0.07 8.56
N LYS A 19 -16.77 -1.04 9.19
CA LYS A 19 -17.86 -1.93 8.72
C LYS A 19 -17.68 -2.44 7.27
N THR A 20 -16.48 -2.92 6.94
CA THR A 20 -16.21 -3.54 5.64
C THR A 20 -15.32 -4.78 5.77
N LEU A 21 -15.59 -5.79 4.94
CA LEU A 21 -14.73 -6.97 4.77
C LEU A 21 -13.69 -6.79 3.66
N CYS A 22 -13.92 -5.82 2.75
CA CYS A 22 -13.06 -5.53 1.60
C CYS A 22 -12.71 -4.04 1.62
N PRO A 23 -11.75 -3.60 2.44
CA PRO A 23 -11.38 -2.19 2.53
C PRO A 23 -10.70 -1.70 1.25
N THR A 24 -11.16 -0.55 0.75
CA THR A 24 -10.49 0.20 -0.32
C THR A 24 -10.07 1.56 0.23
N TRP A 25 -8.80 1.69 0.62
CA TRP A 25 -8.29 2.94 1.22
C TRP A 25 -8.16 4.07 0.20
N ASP A 26 -7.82 3.76 -1.06
CA ASP A 26 -7.58 4.76 -2.12
C ASP A 26 -6.67 5.90 -1.62
N GLN A 27 -5.59 5.52 -0.93
CA GLN A 27 -4.70 6.42 -0.21
C GLN A 27 -3.25 6.16 -0.60
N THR A 28 -2.50 7.25 -0.81
CA THR A 28 -1.06 7.25 -1.02
C THR A 28 -0.37 7.75 0.24
N LEU A 29 0.63 7.02 0.74
CA LEU A 29 1.45 7.42 1.88
C LEU A 29 2.83 7.84 1.37
N ILE A 30 3.32 8.99 1.81
CA ILE A 30 4.60 9.56 1.33
C ILE A 30 5.57 9.62 2.49
N PHE A 31 6.63 8.83 2.39
CA PHE A 31 7.74 8.81 3.34
C PHE A 31 8.82 9.75 2.82
N SER A 32 8.85 10.97 3.33
CA SER A 32 9.83 11.98 2.94
C SER A 32 11.13 11.81 3.72
N ASN A 33 12.26 12.15 3.10
CA ASN A 33 13.59 12.21 3.72
C ASN A 33 13.98 10.89 4.42
N VAL A 34 13.78 9.76 3.75
CA VAL A 34 14.27 8.46 4.25
C VAL A 34 15.77 8.39 4.00
N GLU A 35 16.55 8.25 5.08
CA GLU A 35 17.99 8.08 4.99
C GLU A 35 18.34 6.59 4.83
N LEU A 36 19.06 6.28 3.76
CA LEU A 36 19.58 4.94 3.47
C LEU A 36 21.10 5.03 3.36
N TYR A 37 21.80 4.12 4.03
CA TYR A 37 23.24 3.99 3.92
C TYR A 37 23.59 2.92 2.88
N GLY A 38 24.51 3.24 1.97
CA GLY A 38 24.94 2.35 0.89
C GLY A 38 25.04 3.08 -0.44
N GLU A 39 25.69 2.45 -1.42
CA GLU A 39 25.76 3.01 -2.78
C GLU A 39 24.39 2.90 -3.47
N PRO A 40 23.92 3.93 -4.21
CA PRO A 40 22.60 3.89 -4.84
C PRO A 40 22.35 2.68 -5.74
N ASN A 41 23.38 2.19 -6.44
CA ASN A 41 23.29 0.99 -7.26
C ASN A 41 23.11 -0.29 -6.44
N GLU A 42 23.68 -0.38 -5.23
CA GLU A 42 23.48 -1.52 -4.34
C GLU A 42 22.03 -1.56 -3.85
N ILE A 43 21.50 -0.40 -3.43
CA ILE A 43 20.10 -0.25 -3.02
C ILE A 43 19.14 -0.59 -4.16
N TYR A 44 19.49 -0.24 -5.40
CA TYR A 44 18.70 -0.59 -6.58
C TYR A 44 18.59 -2.11 -6.77
N HIS A 45 19.69 -2.84 -6.55
CA HIS A 45 19.72 -4.29 -6.72
C HIS A 45 19.12 -5.06 -5.55
N ASP A 46 19.30 -4.57 -4.32
CA ASP A 46 18.78 -5.18 -3.09
C ASP A 46 18.14 -4.12 -2.18
N PRO A 47 16.94 -3.63 -2.53
CA PRO A 47 16.28 -2.61 -1.74
C PRO A 47 15.74 -3.17 -0.42
N PRO A 48 15.81 -2.38 0.67
CA PRO A 48 15.14 -2.74 1.91
C PRO A 48 13.66 -3.02 1.72
N TYR A 49 13.13 -3.98 2.47
CA TYR A 49 11.73 -4.34 2.39
C TYR A 49 10.81 -3.27 2.98
N VAL A 50 9.67 -3.07 2.33
CA VAL A 50 8.50 -2.43 2.92
C VAL A 50 7.71 -3.50 3.67
N LEU A 51 7.42 -3.25 4.96
CA LEU A 51 6.56 -4.09 5.79
C LEU A 51 5.17 -3.45 5.86
N ILE A 52 4.14 -4.24 5.60
CA ILE A 52 2.75 -3.82 5.71
C ILE A 52 2.05 -4.77 6.67
N GLU A 53 1.46 -4.23 7.72
CA GLU A 53 0.67 -4.97 8.70
C GLU A 53 -0.77 -4.49 8.66
N LEU A 54 -1.70 -5.43 8.53
CA LEU A 54 -3.12 -5.17 8.47
C LEU A 54 -3.73 -5.43 9.84
N PHE A 55 -4.53 -4.48 10.30
CA PHE A 55 -5.22 -4.57 11.58
C PHE A 55 -6.71 -4.28 11.39
N ASP A 56 -7.55 -4.95 12.17
CA ASP A 56 -8.91 -4.48 12.40
C ASP A 56 -8.98 -3.65 13.67
N LYS A 57 -9.67 -2.50 13.58
CA LYS A 57 -9.82 -1.61 14.73
C LYS A 57 -11.28 -1.58 15.11
N ASP A 58 -11.58 -2.26 16.20
CA ASP A 58 -12.88 -2.21 16.83
C ASP A 58 -13.08 -0.93 17.64
N GLU A 59 -14.34 -0.65 17.96
CA GLU A 59 -14.73 0.50 18.78
C GLU A 59 -14.17 0.40 20.21
N TYR A 60 -13.98 -0.83 20.70
CA TYR A 60 -13.46 -1.13 22.03
C TYR A 60 -12.37 -2.19 21.92
N GLY A 61 -11.23 -1.97 22.60
CA GLY A 61 -10.14 -2.94 22.67
C GLY A 61 -8.89 -2.57 21.87
N LEU A 62 -7.97 -3.52 21.79
CA LEU A 62 -6.75 -3.40 20.99
C LEU A 62 -7.05 -3.82 19.54
N PRO A 63 -6.33 -3.25 18.55
CA PRO A 63 -6.50 -3.68 17.17
C PRO A 63 -6.12 -5.15 16.96
N ASP A 64 -6.96 -5.89 16.24
CA ASP A 64 -6.74 -7.29 15.90
C ASP A 64 -5.82 -7.42 14.69
N PHE A 65 -4.75 -8.21 14.83
CA PHE A 65 -3.84 -8.47 13.72
C PHE A 65 -4.47 -9.39 12.67
N LEU A 66 -4.63 -8.88 11.45
CA LEU A 66 -5.22 -9.59 10.32
C LEU A 66 -4.17 -10.32 9.48
N GLY A 67 -2.96 -9.77 9.40
CA GLY A 67 -1.87 -10.37 8.63
C GLY A 67 -0.85 -9.33 8.17
N ARG A 68 0.17 -9.79 7.46
CA ARG A 68 1.24 -8.93 6.94
C ARG A 68 1.68 -9.29 5.53
N VAL A 69 2.29 -8.31 4.88
CA VAL A 69 2.97 -8.41 3.59
C VAL A 69 4.37 -7.83 3.76
N GLN A 70 5.35 -8.49 3.15
CA GLN A 70 6.71 -7.96 3.00
C GLN A 70 7.02 -7.93 1.51
N CYS A 71 7.49 -6.79 1.00
CA CYS A 71 7.78 -6.65 -0.43
C CYS A 71 8.92 -5.66 -0.67
N SER A 72 9.64 -5.85 -1.78
CA SER A 72 10.68 -4.93 -2.23
C SER A 72 10.05 -3.80 -3.05
N PRO A 73 10.38 -2.52 -2.76
CA PRO A 73 9.92 -1.41 -3.59
C PRO A 73 10.61 -1.41 -4.94
N ILE A 74 9.99 -0.77 -5.93
CA ILE A 74 10.63 -0.49 -7.22
C ILE A 74 11.53 0.74 -7.03
N VAL A 75 12.84 0.56 -7.18
CA VAL A 75 13.81 1.65 -7.02
C VAL A 75 13.95 2.44 -8.31
N ARG A 76 13.88 3.77 -8.20
CA ARG A 76 14.06 4.72 -9.30
C ARG A 76 15.18 5.69 -8.97
N LEU A 77 16.36 5.42 -9.54
CA LEU A 77 17.56 6.25 -9.35
C LEU A 77 17.52 7.56 -10.17
N ILE A 78 16.83 7.54 -11.31
CA ILE A 78 16.62 8.70 -12.18
C ILE A 78 15.10 8.92 -12.28
N PRO A 79 14.55 9.95 -11.61
CA PRO A 79 13.09 10.09 -11.56
C PRO A 79 12.46 10.67 -12.83
N ASP A 80 13.27 11.12 -13.81
CA ASP A 80 12.85 11.62 -15.13
C ASP A 80 12.74 10.55 -16.23
N GLU A 81 13.05 9.27 -15.94
CA GLU A 81 12.76 8.24 -16.94
C GLU A 81 11.25 8.15 -17.09
N ILE A 82 10.79 8.29 -18.34
CA ILE A 82 9.44 8.00 -18.86
C ILE A 82 9.17 6.48 -18.74
N ASN A 83 9.42 5.95 -17.55
CA ASN A 83 9.21 4.58 -17.18
C ASN A 83 7.76 4.47 -16.73
N PRO A 84 7.05 3.40 -17.13
CA PRO A 84 5.64 3.27 -16.85
C PRO A 84 5.39 3.41 -15.34
N ILE A 85 4.38 4.21 -15.00
CA ILE A 85 3.89 4.35 -13.62
C ILE A 85 3.72 2.94 -13.04
N SER A 86 4.23 2.71 -11.84
CA SER A 86 4.14 1.40 -11.21
C SER A 86 2.67 1.01 -11.07
N LYS A 87 2.28 -0.03 -11.81
CA LYS A 87 0.94 -0.60 -11.70
C LYS A 87 0.79 -1.28 -10.36
N LEU A 88 -0.43 -1.22 -9.82
CA LEU A 88 -0.79 -1.99 -8.64
C LEU A 88 -0.58 -3.49 -8.89
N LYS A 89 -0.05 -4.19 -7.88
CA LYS A 89 0.18 -5.64 -7.89
C LYS A 89 -0.51 -6.26 -6.69
N TRP A 90 -0.97 -7.49 -6.86
CA TRP A 90 -1.50 -8.31 -5.77
C TRP A 90 -0.36 -8.91 -4.96
N PHE A 91 -0.44 -8.74 -3.64
CA PHE A 91 0.49 -9.32 -2.68
C PHE A 91 -0.29 -10.22 -1.72
N GLN A 92 0.18 -11.47 -1.58
CA GLN A 92 -0.42 -12.42 -0.64
C GLN A 92 -0.20 -11.94 0.80
N VAL A 93 -1.30 -11.71 1.52
CA VAL A 93 -1.28 -11.45 2.96
C VAL A 93 -1.08 -12.76 3.70
N LYS A 94 -0.14 -12.79 4.65
CA LYS A 94 0.17 -13.94 5.49
C LYS A 94 -0.14 -13.66 6.95
N ARG A 95 -0.74 -14.62 7.65
CA ARG A 95 -0.90 -14.62 9.11
C ARG A 95 -0.25 -15.89 9.65
N GLY A 96 0.95 -15.76 10.21
CA GLY A 96 1.77 -16.93 10.53
C GLY A 96 2.14 -17.70 9.26
N LYS A 97 1.71 -18.97 9.16
CA LYS A 97 1.93 -19.81 7.97
C LYS A 97 0.79 -19.74 6.96
N ASP A 98 -0.35 -19.20 7.37
CA ASP A 98 -1.61 -19.25 6.61
C ASP A 98 -1.76 -18.05 5.68
N ASN A 99 -2.51 -18.26 4.60
CA ASN A 99 -2.98 -17.20 3.71
C ASN A 99 -4.16 -16.47 4.37
N ALA A 100 -4.09 -15.14 4.42
CA ALA A 100 -5.08 -14.29 5.10
C ALA A 100 -5.70 -13.22 4.19
N GLY A 101 -5.69 -13.46 2.87
CA GLY A 101 -6.21 -12.54 1.84
C GLY A 101 -5.12 -11.97 0.93
N GLU A 102 -5.45 -10.95 0.16
CA GLU A 102 -4.53 -10.30 -0.79
C GLU A 102 -4.62 -8.78 -0.68
N LEU A 103 -3.50 -8.10 -0.88
CA LEU A 103 -3.37 -6.65 -0.89
C LEU A 103 -3.03 -6.17 -2.30
N LEU A 104 -3.81 -5.25 -2.84
CA LEU A 104 -3.50 -4.58 -4.10
C LEU A 104 -2.77 -3.26 -3.81
N ALA A 105 -1.47 -3.18 -4.12
CA ALA A 105 -0.64 -2.02 -3.80
C ALA A 105 0.50 -1.79 -4.81
N ALA A 106 1.18 -0.65 -4.72
CA ALA A 106 2.42 -0.34 -5.42
C ALA A 106 3.37 0.39 -4.48
N PHE A 107 4.68 0.16 -4.62
CA PHE A 107 5.72 0.72 -3.76
C PHE A 107 6.89 1.18 -4.61
N GLU A 108 7.26 2.45 -4.47
CA GLU A 108 8.34 3.08 -5.24
C GLU A 108 9.29 3.80 -4.29
N LEU A 109 10.59 3.64 -4.54
CA LEU A 109 11.66 4.31 -3.81
C LEU A 109 12.42 5.21 -4.78
N PHE A 110 12.43 6.50 -4.53
CA PHE A 110 13.10 7.49 -5.38
C PHE A 110 14.39 7.97 -4.72
N LEU A 111 15.48 7.99 -5.49
CA LEU A 111 16.69 8.67 -5.05
C LEU A 111 16.49 10.19 -5.18
N LEU A 112 16.58 10.90 -4.05
CA LEU A 112 16.52 12.36 -4.06
C LEU A 112 17.87 12.92 -4.52
N PRO A 113 17.90 13.90 -5.44
CA PRO A 113 19.14 14.58 -5.81
C PRO A 113 19.68 15.42 -4.63
N GLU A 114 21.01 15.51 -4.50
CA GLU A 114 21.67 16.28 -3.43
C GLU A 114 21.35 17.78 -3.44
N ILE A 115 21.03 18.31 -4.63
CA ILE A 115 20.55 19.69 -4.81
C ILE A 115 19.07 19.59 -5.06
N ASP A 116 18.28 20.36 -4.30
CA ASP A 116 16.81 20.46 -4.36
C ASP A 116 16.33 20.89 -5.74
N ASN A 117 16.37 19.96 -6.69
CA ASN A 117 15.82 20.07 -8.01
C ASN A 117 14.48 19.35 -7.97
N GLU A 118 13.48 20.01 -7.40
CA GLU A 118 12.07 19.59 -7.41
C GLU A 118 11.63 19.13 -8.82
N LYS A 119 12.23 19.71 -9.87
CA LYS A 119 12.00 19.36 -11.28
C LYS A 119 12.24 17.89 -11.63
N LYS A 120 13.05 17.16 -10.87
CA LYS A 120 13.32 15.75 -11.14
C LYS A 120 12.36 14.81 -10.43
N MET A 121 11.65 15.25 -9.38
CA MET A 121 10.76 14.38 -8.61
C MET A 121 9.40 14.21 -9.29
N PRO A 122 8.74 13.04 -9.15
CA PRO A 122 7.36 12.91 -9.59
C PRO A 122 6.49 13.93 -8.85
N PRO A 123 5.48 14.51 -9.52
CA PRO A 123 4.55 15.41 -8.86
C PRO A 123 3.83 14.66 -7.74
N TYR A 124 3.60 15.36 -6.63
CA TYR A 124 2.76 14.85 -5.56
C TYR A 124 1.38 14.44 -6.11
N PRO A 125 0.81 13.32 -5.64
CA PRO A 125 -0.55 12.94 -6.01
C PRO A 125 -1.57 14.01 -5.64
N SER A 126 -2.73 13.98 -6.28
CA SER A 126 -3.87 14.79 -5.88
C SER A 126 -4.27 14.52 -4.42
N LYS A 127 -4.86 15.51 -3.78
CA LYS A 127 -5.37 15.39 -2.40
C LYS A 127 -6.90 15.34 -2.37
N ARG A 128 -7.44 14.51 -1.48
CA ARG A 128 -8.84 14.55 -1.02
C ARG A 128 -8.82 14.92 0.47
N SER A 129 -9.22 16.15 0.79
CA SER A 129 -9.01 16.73 2.12
C SER A 129 -7.51 16.78 2.47
N SER A 130 -7.09 16.14 3.56
CA SER A 130 -5.68 16.04 3.98
C SER A 130 -4.93 14.84 3.40
N LEU A 131 -5.60 13.93 2.68
CA LEU A 131 -5.02 12.66 2.24
C LEU A 131 -4.62 12.70 0.77
N PHE A 132 -3.45 12.17 0.46
CA PHE A 132 -3.08 11.89 -0.94
C PHE A 132 -3.85 10.67 -1.43
N ILE A 133 -4.43 10.75 -2.63
CA ILE A 133 -5.18 9.64 -3.23
C ILE A 133 -4.30 8.84 -4.19
N VAL A 134 -4.73 7.62 -4.51
CA VAL A 134 -4.09 6.84 -5.58
C VAL A 134 -4.33 7.56 -6.92
N PRO A 135 -3.28 7.79 -7.73
CA PRO A 135 -3.44 8.43 -9.04
C PRO A 135 -4.42 7.68 -9.96
N ASP A 136 -5.27 8.42 -10.67
CA ASP A 136 -6.31 7.85 -11.55
C ASP A 136 -5.75 6.88 -12.60
N LEU A 137 -4.53 7.13 -13.09
CA LEU A 137 -3.88 6.31 -14.12
C LEU A 137 -3.58 4.87 -13.69
N ILE A 138 -3.50 4.59 -12.38
CA ILE A 138 -3.25 3.23 -11.85
C ILE A 138 -4.40 2.70 -11.01
N ARG A 139 -5.49 3.47 -10.86
CA ARG A 139 -6.67 3.02 -10.12
C ARG A 139 -7.33 1.85 -10.88
N PRO A 140 -7.76 0.79 -10.19
CA PRO A 140 -8.51 -0.28 -10.85
C PRO A 140 -9.86 0.24 -11.37
N GLU A 141 -10.25 -0.22 -12.56
CA GLU A 141 -11.56 0.08 -13.12
C GLU A 141 -12.64 -0.74 -12.39
N LEU A 142 -13.56 -0.05 -11.72
CA LEU A 142 -14.69 -0.69 -11.04
C LEU A 142 -15.78 -1.03 -12.07
N VAL A 143 -16.06 -2.32 -12.22
CA VAL A 143 -17.15 -2.81 -13.08
C VAL A 143 -18.36 -3.14 -12.20
N ARG A 144 -19.50 -2.50 -12.49
CA ARG A 144 -20.76 -2.80 -11.81
C ARG A 144 -21.20 -4.23 -12.18
N THR A 145 -21.16 -5.11 -11.20
CA THR A 145 -21.49 -6.54 -11.36
C THR A 145 -22.63 -6.89 -10.39
N GLY A 146 -23.57 -7.73 -10.83
CA GLY A 146 -24.66 -8.26 -10.00
C GLY A 146 -24.51 -9.77 -9.81
N ILE A 147 -24.83 -10.27 -8.61
CA ILE A 147 -24.97 -11.69 -8.31
C ILE A 147 -26.34 -11.93 -7.68
N GLU A 148 -27.04 -12.96 -8.13
CA GLU A 148 -28.24 -13.47 -7.47
C GLU A 148 -27.87 -14.73 -6.70
N VAL A 149 -28.17 -14.76 -5.41
CA VAL A 149 -27.87 -15.91 -4.54
C VAL A 149 -29.14 -16.34 -3.82
N PHE A 150 -29.52 -17.61 -3.99
CA PHE A 150 -30.69 -18.21 -3.36
C PHE A 150 -30.24 -19.18 -2.27
N PHE A 151 -30.78 -19.03 -1.05
CA PHE A 151 -30.52 -19.92 0.07
C PHE A 151 -31.83 -20.50 0.59
N LEU A 152 -31.82 -21.79 0.92
CA LEU A 152 -32.86 -22.45 1.70
C LEU A 152 -32.19 -23.00 2.96
N TYR A 153 -32.67 -22.58 4.13
CA TYR A 153 -32.23 -23.09 5.42
C TYR A 153 -33.31 -24.05 5.95
N LEU A 154 -32.97 -25.33 6.10
CA LEU A 154 -33.87 -26.34 6.69
C LEU A 154 -33.42 -26.62 8.12
N PHE A 155 -34.22 -26.16 9.08
CA PHE A 155 -34.17 -26.65 10.46
C PHE A 155 -35.10 -27.85 10.55
N ASN A 156 -34.56 -29.05 10.76
CA ASN A 156 -35.38 -30.17 11.24
C ASN A 156 -35.45 -30.06 12.77
N GLN A 157 -36.66 -29.94 13.30
CA GLN A 157 -36.95 -30.11 14.74
C GLN A 157 -36.85 -31.59 15.13
#